data_AF-A0A851M1C4-F1
#
_entry.id   AF-A0A851M1C4-F1
#
_cell.length_a   1.000
_cell.length_b   1.000
_cell.length_c   1.000
_cell.angle_alpha   90.00
_cell.angle_beta   90.00
_cell.angle_gamma   90.00
#
_symmetry.space_group_name_H-M   'P 1'
#
loop_
_entity.id
_entity.type
_entity.pdbx_description
1 polymer ?
#
loop_
_entity_poly.entity_id
_entity_poly.type
_entity_poly.pdbx_seq_one_letter_code
_entity_poly.pdbx_strand_id
1 'polypeptide(L)' 'HKPTYENMRKSLEAMKAHCLHNGVTDISMPRIGCGLDGLEWEKVSAILGEVFENTDIKITVYSL' A
#
# COMPACT_ATOMS: atom_id res chain seq x y z
N HIS A 1 13.10 -11.85 -9.51
CA HIS A 1 13.14 -10.39 -9.72
C HIS A 1 12.66 -9.74 -8.44
N LYS A 2 13.44 -8.87 -7.78
CA LYS A 2 13.02 -8.25 -6.52
C LYS A 2 12.05 -7.09 -6.81
N PRO A 3 11.00 -6.89 -6.00
CA PRO A 3 10.12 -5.74 -6.17
C PRO A 3 10.88 -4.42 -5.92
N THR A 4 10.59 -3.42 -6.74
CA THR A 4 11.08 -2.05 -6.59
C THR A 4 9.98 -1.17 -5.99
N TYR A 5 10.35 0.00 -5.45
CA TYR A 5 9.37 0.99 -5.01
C TYR A 5 8.40 1.40 -6.12
N GLU A 6 8.87 1.44 -7.37
CA GLU A 6 8.03 1.73 -8.54
C GLU A 6 6.96 0.64 -8.77
N ASN A 7 7.37 -0.63 -8.76
CA ASN A 7 6.44 -1.75 -8.93
C ASN A 7 5.44 -1.85 -7.77
N MET A 8 5.88 -1.54 -6.55
CA MET A 8 5.01 -1.44 -5.38
C MET A 8 3.97 -0.33 -5.55
N ARG A 9 4.38 0.88 -5.97
CA ARG A 9 3.46 1.99 -6.22
C ARG A 9 2.39 1.60 -7.24
N LYS A 10 2.79 1.04 -8.39
CA LYS A 10 1.84 0.59 -9.44
C LYS A 10 0.83 -0.42 -8.90
N SER A 11 1.28 -1.33 -8.04
CA SER A 11 0.40 -2.33 -7.40
C SER A 11 -0.62 -1.67 -6.46
N LEU A 12 -0.18 -0.69 -5.68
CA LEU A 12 -1.05 0.06 -4.77
C LEU A 12 -2.04 0.96 -5.52
N GLU A 13 -1.64 1.58 -6.64
CA GLU A 13 -2.53 2.36 -7.52
C GLU A 13 -3.62 1.48 -8.13
N ALA A 14 -3.27 0.27 -8.56
CA ALA A 14 -4.26 -0.72 -9.03
C ALA A 14 -5.22 -1.14 -7.90
N MET A 15 -4.71 -1.33 -6.68
CA MET A 15 -5.53 -1.61 -5.50
C MET A 15 -6.49 -0.45 -5.19
N LYS A 16 -6.02 0.81 -5.22
CA LYS A 16 -6.85 2.00 -5.05
C LYS A 16 -7.99 2.04 -6.07
N ALA A 17 -7.68 1.84 -7.36
CA ALA A 17 -8.69 1.84 -8.42
C ALA A 17 -9.75 0.76 -8.19
N HIS A 18 -9.33 -0.44 -7.76
CA HIS A 18 -10.24 -1.52 -7.40
C HIS A 18 -11.13 -1.14 -6.20
N CYS A 19 -10.56 -0.56 -5.14
CA CYS A 19 -11.31 -0.13 -3.96
C CYS A 19 -12.37 0.92 -4.31
N LEU A 20 -12.00 1.95 -5.08
CA LEU A 20 -12.93 2.99 -5.53
C LEU A 20 -14.06 2.42 -6.38
N HIS A 21 -13.74 1.52 -7.31
CA HIS A 21 -14.75 0.90 -8.17
C HIS A 21 -15.77 0.04 -7.39
N ASN A 22 -15.31 -0.61 -6.33
CA ASN A 22 -16.12 -1.56 -5.56
C ASN A 22 -16.64 -1.00 -4.22
N GLY A 23 -16.39 0.28 -3.92
CA GLY A 23 -16.82 0.90 -2.67
C GLY A 23 -16.14 0.32 -1.42
N VAL A 24 -14.90 -0.17 -1.55
CA VAL A 24 -14.11 -0.65 -0.40
C VAL A 24 -13.49 0.56 0.30
N THR A 25 -13.84 0.76 1.56
CA THR A 25 -13.39 1.90 2.38
C THR A 25 -12.38 1.52 3.46
N ASP A 26 -12.18 0.24 3.74
CA ASP A 26 -11.36 -0.21 4.86
C ASP A 26 -10.43 -1.35 4.41
N ILE A 27 -9.12 -1.14 4.59
CA ILE A 27 -8.07 -2.09 4.24
C ILE A 27 -7.29 -2.42 5.52
N SER A 28 -7.14 -3.71 5.80
CA SER A 28 -6.32 -4.23 6.90
C SER A 28 -5.17 -5.06 6.33
N MET A 29 -3.93 -4.73 6.68
CA MET A 29 -2.76 -5.38 6.09
C MET A 29 -1.56 -5.44 7.05
N PRO A 30 -0.60 -6.37 6.86
CA PRO A 30 0.68 -6.32 7.58
C PRO A 30 1.61 -5.24 7.01
N ARG A 31 2.80 -5.05 7.61
CA ARG A 31 3.89 -4.28 6.99
C ARG A 31 4.39 -4.98 5.73
N ILE A 32 3.89 -4.56 4.56
CA ILE A 32 4.25 -5.14 3.26
C ILE A 32 5.60 -4.65 2.73
N GLY A 33 6.30 -5.49 1.96
CA GLY A 33 7.60 -5.18 1.37
C GLY A 33 8.78 -5.13 2.35
N CYS A 34 8.52 -5.26 3.65
CA CYS A 34 9.52 -5.21 4.70
C CYS A 34 9.87 -6.64 5.12
N GLY A 35 10.99 -7.16 4.61
CA GLY A 35 11.41 -8.54 4.84
C GLY A 35 12.32 -9.03 3.71
N LEU A 36 11.95 -10.14 3.08
CA LEU A 36 12.71 -10.74 1.96
C LEU A 36 12.87 -9.78 0.76
N ASP A 37 11.91 -8.87 0.60
CA ASP A 37 11.88 -7.86 -0.46
C ASP A 37 12.86 -6.71 -0.23
N GLY A 38 13.30 -6.50 1.02
CA GLY A 38 14.33 -5.52 1.39
C GLY A 38 13.90 -4.05 1.27
N LEU A 39 12.60 -3.76 1.21
CA LEU A 39 12.11 -2.37 1.20
C LEU A 39 12.00 -1.83 2.63
N GLU A 40 12.27 -0.55 2.78
CA GLU A 40 12.19 0.17 4.05
C GLU A 40 10.75 0.58 4.33
N TRP A 41 10.25 0.22 5.51
CA TRP A 41 8.87 0.52 5.90
C TRP A 41 8.53 2.00 5.81
N GLU A 42 9.46 2.88 6.18
CA GLU A 42 9.26 4.34 6.11
C GLU A 42 8.90 4.77 4.67
N LYS A 43 9.64 4.28 3.67
CA LYS A 43 9.37 4.55 2.25
C LYS A 43 8.05 3.93 1.78
N VAL A 44 7.77 2.69 2.21
CA VAL A 44 6.50 2.02 1.88
C VAL A 44 5.30 2.79 2.46
N SER A 45 5.41 3.25 3.70
CA SER A 45 4.36 4.00 4.38
C SER A 45 4.11 5.37 3.73
N ALA A 46 5.17 6.04 3.27
CA ALA A 46 5.04 7.26 2.47
C ALA A 46 4.31 7.00 1.15
N ILE A 47 4.67 5.93 0.43
CA ILE A 47 3.99 5.55 -0.82
C ILE A 47 2.51 5.21 -0.56
N LEU A 48 2.18 4.51 0.52
CA LEU A 48 0.79 4.24 0.91
C LEU A 48 0.02 5.56 1.13
N GLY A 49 0.60 6.50 1.87
CA GLY A 49 0.01 7.82 2.10
C GLY A 49 -0.23 8.59 0.81
N GLU A 50 0.76 8.66 -0.08
CA GLU A 50 0.64 9.37 -1.36
C GLU A 50 -0.37 8.71 -2.31
N VAL A 51 -0.35 7.38 -2.42
CA VAL A 51 -1.26 6.68 -3.35
C VAL A 51 -2.69 6.83 -2.89
N PHE A 52 -2.98 6.66 -1.60
CA PHE A 52 -4.33 6.73 -1.05
C PHE A 52 -4.75 8.14 -0.62
N GLU A 53 -3.92 9.15 -0.89
CA GLU A 53 -4.26 10.55 -0.69
C GLU A 53 -5.55 10.90 -1.43
N ASN A 54 -6.35 11.78 -0.81
CA ASN A 54 -7.63 12.25 -1.34
C ASN A 54 -8.67 11.13 -1.55
N THR A 55 -8.64 10.09 -0.70
CA THR A 55 -9.68 9.07 -0.64
C THR A 55 -10.19 8.88 0.79
N ASP A 56 -11.41 8.37 0.92
CA ASP A 56 -11.98 7.97 2.22
C ASP A 56 -11.53 6.56 2.65
N ILE A 57 -10.52 5.98 1.98
CA ILE A 57 -10.03 4.64 2.25
C ILE A 57 -9.12 4.67 3.48
N LYS A 58 -9.52 3.95 4.53
CA LYS A 58 -8.76 3.77 5.76
C LYS A 58 -7.86 2.55 5.64
N ILE A 59 -6.57 2.73 5.94
CA ILE A 59 -5.59 1.65 5.97
C ILE A 59 -5.14 1.43 7.40
N THR A 60 -5.39 0.22 7.92
CA THR A 60 -4.90 -0.22 9.22
C THR A 60 -3.76 -1.22 9.01
N VAL A 61 -2.58 -0.86 9.50
CA VAL A 61 -1.38 -1.70 9.39
C VAL A 61 -1.12 -2.42 10.71
N TYR A 62 -1.00 -3.74 10.65
CA TYR A 62 -0.69 -4.58 11.80
C TYR A 62 0.80 -4.95 11.82
N SER A 63 1.41 -4.91 13.01
CA SER A 63 2.71 -5.48 13.30
C SER A 63 2.64 -6.27 14.59
N LEU A 64 3.36 -7.41 14.65
CA LEU A 64 3.55 -8.19 15.87
C LEU A 64 4.54 -7.53 16.82
#